data_AF-A0A8B3KZD1-F1
#
_entry.id   AF-A0A8B3KZD1-F1
#
_cell.length_a   1.000
_cell.length_b   1.000
_cell.length_c   1.000
_cell.angle_alpha   90.00
_cell.angle_beta   90.00
_cell.angle_gamma   90.00
#
_symmetry.space_group_name_H-M   'P 1'
#
loop_
_entity.id
_entity.type
_entity.pdbx_description
1 polymer ?
#
loop_
_entity_poly.entity_id
_entity_poly.type
_entity_poly.pdbx_seq_one_letter_code
_entity_poly.pdbx_strand_id
1 'polypeptide(L)' 'MASGTKTKKILLVSTDRAFSQDTRTAFAASEVIELLTVEKSVNELRGEVQETDFGAVIVDMDAAKLEEIESLQRI' A
#
# COMPACT_ATOMS: atom_id res chain seq x y z
N MET A 1 -8.04 -5.51 31.54
CA MET A 1 -7.53 -6.28 30.39
C MET A 1 -7.76 -5.47 29.13
N ALA A 2 -6.83 -4.56 28.80
CA ALA A 2 -6.92 -3.80 27.56
C ALA A 2 -6.31 -4.65 26.44
N SER A 3 -7.14 -5.24 25.56
CA SER A 3 -6.64 -5.54 24.22
C SER A 3 -6.41 -4.20 23.56
N GLY A 4 -5.19 -3.68 23.64
CA GLY A 4 -4.79 -2.51 22.88
C GLY A 4 -5.03 -2.82 21.41
N THR A 5 -5.92 -2.08 20.77
CA THR A 5 -6.27 -2.28 19.37
C THR A 5 -4.99 -2.11 18.57
N LYS A 6 -4.42 -3.20 18.07
CA LYS A 6 -3.20 -3.14 17.26
C LYS A 6 -3.53 -2.40 15.98
N THR A 7 -2.91 -1.24 15.78
CA THR A 7 -2.98 -0.50 14.53
C THR A 7 -2.52 -1.39 13.39
N LYS A 8 -3.39 -1.58 12.39
CA LYS A 8 -3.09 -2.35 11.19
C LYS A 8 -2.45 -1.40 10.18
N LYS A 9 -1.17 -1.61 9.90
CA LYS A 9 -0.46 -0.88 8.85
C LYS A 9 -0.81 -1.47 7.49
N ILE A 10 -1.25 -0.62 6.57
CA ILE A 10 -1.54 -0.95 5.18
C ILE A 10 -0.63 -0.10 4.30
N LEU A 11 0.06 -0.74 3.36
CA LEU A 11 0.87 -0.05 2.36
C LEU A 11 0.07 0.15 1.08
N LEU A 12 -0.04 1.37 0.57
CA LEU A 12 -0.55 1.68 -0.76
C LEU A 12 0.62 1.99 -1.69
N VAL A 13 0.72 1.25 -2.79
CA VAL A 13 1.65 1.52 -3.89
C VAL A 13 0.85 2.06 -5.06
N SER A 14 1.11 3.29 -5.47
CA SER A 14 0.42 3.92 -6.60
C SER A 14 1.27 5.05 -7.18
N THR A 15 1.11 5.31 -8.48
CA THR A 15 1.67 6.52 -9.11
C THR A 15 0.65 7.66 -9.20
N ASP A 16 -0.62 7.37 -8.91
CA ASP A 16 -1.70 8.34 -8.90
C ASP A 16 -1.80 9.03 -7.53
N ARG A 17 -1.41 10.31 -7.54
CA ARG A 17 -1.47 11.16 -6.35
C ARG A 17 -2.88 11.47 -5.90
N ALA A 18 -3.84 11.62 -6.82
CA ALA A 18 -5.23 11.88 -6.45
C ALA A 18 -5.80 10.65 -5.75
N PHE A 19 -5.62 9.47 -6.33
CA PHE A 19 -6.02 8.21 -5.71
C PHE A 19 -5.38 8.01 -4.33
N SER A 20 -4.09 8.33 -4.19
CA SER A 20 -3.38 8.23 -2.91
C SER A 20 -3.95 9.15 -1.83
N GLN A 21 -4.32 10.39 -2.19
CA GLN A 21 -4.94 11.35 -1.26
C GLN A 21 -6.36 10.96 -0.88
N ASP A 22 -7.16 10.51 -1.85
CA ASP A 22 -8.53 10.06 -1.61
C ASP A 22 -8.55 8.84 -0.69
N THR A 23 -7.65 7.88 -0.95
CA THR A 23 -7.48 6.69 -0.12
C THR A 23 -7.02 7.07 1.29
N ARG A 24 -6.03 7.96 1.43
CA ARG A 24 -5.61 8.46 2.75
C ARG A 24 -6.76 9.09 3.52
N THR A 25 -7.61 9.87 2.86
CA THR A 25 -8.78 10.49 3.48
C THR A 25 -9.80 9.45 3.91
N ALA A 26 -10.06 8.43 3.08
CA ALA A 26 -10.97 7.34 3.41
C ALA A 26 -10.49 6.52 4.61
N PHE A 27 -9.20 6.22 4.69
CA PHE A 27 -8.61 5.47 5.81
C PHE A 27 -8.45 6.30 7.07
N ALA A 28 -8.34 7.64 6.98
CA ALA A 28 -8.25 8.53 8.14
C ALA A 28 -9.50 8.49 9.05
N ALA A 29 -10.65 8.02 8.54
CA ALA A 29 -11.84 7.79 9.35
C ALA A 29 -11.71 6.57 10.29
N SER A 30 -10.70 5.72 10.10
CA SER A 30 -10.47 4.52 10.90
C SER A 30 -9.45 4.78 12.00
N GLU A 31 -9.83 4.53 13.26
CA GLU A 31 -8.92 4.67 14.41
C GLU A 31 -7.90 3.51 14.51
N VAL A 32 -8.05 2.48 13.69
CA VAL A 32 -7.28 1.23 13.80
C VAL A 32 -6.40 0.97 12.59
N ILE A 33 -6.40 1.83 11.58
CA ILE A 33 -5.62 1.65 10.36
C ILE A 33 -4.63 2.80 10.21
N GLU A 34 -3.37 2.44 9.93
CA GLU A 34 -2.33 3.37 9.52
C GLU A 34 -2.03 3.12 8.04
N LEU A 35 -2.28 4.11 7.19
CA LEU A 35 -1.99 4.02 5.76
C LEU A 35 -0.61 4.61 5.46
N LEU A 36 0.28 3.76 4.96
CA LEU A 36 1.57 4.13 4.37
C LEU A 36 1.42 4.22 2.85
N THR A 37 2.09 5.16 2.20
CA THR A 37 1.98 5.37 0.75
C THR A 37 3.35 5.40 0.10
N VAL A 38 3.51 4.69 -1.02
CA VAL A 38 4.69 4.69 -1.88
C VAL A 38 4.27 5.19 -3.25
N GLU A 39 4.74 6.38 -3.61
CA GLU A 39 4.46 7.03 -4.90
C GLU A 39 5.38 6.48 -6.01
N LYS A 40 5.24 5.20 -6.35
CA LYS A 40 6.01 4.51 -7.39
C LYS A 40 5.15 3.46 -8.10
N SER A 41 5.59 3.05 -9.29
CA SER A 41 4.98 1.88 -9.94
C SER A 41 5.47 0.58 -9.30
N VAL A 42 4.66 -0.46 -9.41
CA VAL A 42 4.97 -1.80 -8.88
C VAL A 42 6.27 -2.37 -9.45
N ASN A 43 6.62 -2.02 -10.69
CA ASN A 43 7.84 -2.46 -11.36
C ASN A 43 9.12 -1.75 -10.85
N GLU A 44 8.98 -0.61 -10.17
CA GLU A 44 10.05 0.19 -9.60
C GLU A 44 10.35 -0.16 -8.14
N LEU A 45 9.51 -1.00 -7.52
CA LEU A 45 9.71 -1.45 -6.15
C LEU A 45 10.96 -2.34 -6.08
N ARG A 46 12.00 -1.83 -5.44
CA ARG A 46 13.30 -2.53 -5.28
C ARG A 46 13.56 -2.94 -3.83
N GLY A 47 12.50 -3.31 -3.12
CA GLY A 47 12.57 -3.73 -1.72
C GLY A 47 11.97 -2.76 -0.72
N GLU A 48 11.40 -1.62 -1.13
CA GLU A 48 10.66 -0.74 -0.20
C GLU A 48 9.50 -1.48 0.51
N VAL A 49 8.95 -2.49 -0.17
CA VAL A 49 7.91 -3.38 0.34
C VAL A 49 8.44 -4.42 1.32
N GLN A 50 9.75 -4.70 1.35
CA GLN A 50 10.38 -5.61 2.32
C GLN A 50 10.86 -4.87 3.58
N GLU A 51 11.23 -3.60 3.46
CA GLU A 51 11.73 -2.81 4.59
C GLU A 51 10.63 -2.23 5.49
N THR A 52 9.38 -2.23 4.99
CA THR A 52 8.24 -1.63 5.71
C THR A 52 7.47 -2.70 6.47
N ASP A 53 7.33 -2.54 7.79
CA ASP A 53 6.47 -3.39 8.64
C ASP A 53 4.98 -3.08 8.35
N PHE A 54 4.31 -3.87 7.51
CA PHE A 54 2.87 -3.77 7.25
C PHE A 54 2.20 -5.14 7.20
N GLY A 55 0.88 -5.17 7.46
CA GLY A 55 0.08 -6.39 7.47
C GLY A 55 -0.72 -6.64 6.19
N ALA A 56 -0.84 -5.64 5.33
CA ALA A 56 -1.49 -5.74 4.02
C ALA A 56 -0.93 -4.70 3.04
N VAL A 57 -0.98 -5.01 1.74
CA VAL A 57 -0.58 -4.11 0.65
C VAL A 57 -1.74 -3.94 -0.35
N ILE A 58 -1.94 -2.71 -0.79
CA ILE A 58 -2.83 -2.32 -1.88
C ILE A 58 -1.92 -1.86 -3.02
N VAL A 59 -2.04 -2.49 -4.19
CA VAL A 59 -1.25 -2.15 -5.37
C VAL A 59 -2.19 -1.61 -6.43
N ASP A 60 -2.02 -0.35 -6.78
CA ASP A 60 -2.62 0.27 -7.95
C ASP A 60 -1.82 -0.18 -9.19
N MET A 61 -2.46 -0.99 -10.02
CA MET A 61 -1.83 -1.61 -11.19
C MET A 61 -2.76 -1.53 -12.40
N ASP A 62 -2.15 -1.41 -13.57
CA ASP A 62 -2.81 -1.64 -14.84
C ASP A 62 -2.67 -3.11 -15.24
N ALA A 63 -3.72 -3.89 -14.99
CA ALA A 63 -3.74 -5.32 -15.32
C ALA A 63 -3.63 -5.62 -16.83
N ALA A 64 -3.76 -4.62 -17.71
CA ALA A 64 -3.47 -4.78 -19.14
C ALA A 64 -1.96 -4.85 -19.43
N LYS A 65 -1.11 -4.40 -18.51
CA LYS A 65 0.35 -4.44 -18.63
C LYS A 65 0.91 -5.68 -17.96
N LEU A 66 1.41 -6.61 -18.77
CA LEU A 66 1.97 -7.86 -18.29
C LEU A 66 3.16 -7.64 -17.34
N GLU A 67 4.00 -6.63 -17.60
CA GLU A 67 5.16 -6.34 -16.74
C GLU A 67 4.78 -5.96 -15.30
N GLU A 68 3.61 -5.34 -15.09
CA GLU A 68 3.13 -4.97 -13.76
C GLU A 68 2.64 -6.22 -13.00
N ILE A 69 1.98 -7.16 -13.71
CA ILE A 69 1.57 -8.46 -13.16
C ILE A 69 2.79 -9.30 -12.78
N GLU A 70 3.81 -9.38 -13.64
CA GLU A 70 5.04 -10.13 -13.36
C GLU A 70 5.80 -9.56 -12.16
N SER A 71 5.74 -8.23 -11.97
CA SER A 71 6.40 -7.55 -10.85
C SER A 71 5.83 -7.96 -9.48
N LEU A 72 4.55 -8.37 -9.41
CA LEU A 72 3.93 -8.85 -8.17
C LEU A 72 4.59 -10.12 -7.62
N GLN A 73 5.22 -10.94 -8.46
CA GLN A 73 5.90 -12.17 -8.01
C GLN A 73 7.14 -11.88 -7.15
N ARG A 74 7.58 -10.62 -7.09
CA ARG A 74 8.80 -10.18 -6.38
C ARG A 74 8.49 -9.47 -5.06
N ILE A 75 7.20 -9.30 -4.74
CA ILE A 75 6.67 -8.61 -3.57
C ILE A 75 6.23 -9.65 -2.53
#